data_AF-A0A963ELY1-F1
#
_entry.id   AF-A0A963ELY1-F1
#
_cell.length_a   1.000
_cell.length_b   1.000
_cell.length_c   1.000
_cell.angle_alpha   90.00
_cell.angle_beta   90.00
_cell.angle_gamma   90.00
#
_symmetry.space_group_name_H-M   'P 1'
#
loop_
_entity.id
_entity.type
_entity.pdbx_description
1 polymer ?
#
loop_
_entity_poly.entity_id
_entity_poly.type
_entity_poly.pdbx_seq_one_letter_code
_entity_poly.pdbx_strand_id
1 'polypeptide(L)'
;FRRWKNRVKGRDWYDFEWYVRQGISLNVSHLEERARQSGDWQGGPLTVDALHALLRERIASLDVSLAKRDVQPFLRNPQELDIWSAEYFQGLVNRIVVL
;
A
#
# COMPACT_ATOMS: atom_id res chain seq x y z
N PHE A 1 -7.49 -13.03 -13.66
CA PHE A 1 -6.84 -13.00 -12.33
C PHE A 1 -7.55 -13.92 -11.34
N ARG A 2 -6.83 -14.87 -10.71
CA ARG A 2 -7.38 -15.70 -9.62
C ARG A 2 -7.70 -14.77 -8.45
N ARG A 3 -8.98 -14.42 -8.28
CA ARG A 3 -9.48 -13.71 -7.09
C ARG A 3 -9.46 -14.67 -5.90
N TRP A 4 -8.32 -14.75 -5.22
CA TRP A 4 -8.22 -15.33 -3.88
C TRP A 4 -9.03 -14.43 -2.95
N LYS A 5 -10.34 -14.69 -2.86
CA LYS A 5 -11.37 -13.77 -2.32
C LYS A 5 -11.04 -13.15 -0.96
N ASN A 6 -10.18 -13.78 -0.15
CA ASN A 6 -9.89 -13.35 1.22
C ASN A 6 -8.38 -13.25 1.55
N ARG A 7 -7.46 -13.32 0.56
CA ARG A 7 -6.03 -13.22 0.87
C ARG A 7 -5.57 -11.75 0.84
N VAL A 8 -5.22 -11.23 2.01
CA VAL A 8 -4.43 -9.99 2.13
C VAL A 8 -2.96 -10.34 1.90
N LYS A 9 -2.29 -9.62 1.00
CA LYS A 9 -0.86 -9.77 0.74
C LYS A 9 -0.11 -8.76 1.61
N GLY A 10 0.28 -9.18 2.81
CA GLY A 10 0.89 -8.31 3.81
C GLY A 10 2.25 -7.78 3.38
N ARG A 11 3.00 -8.53 2.56
CA ARG A 11 4.30 -8.08 2.04
C ARG A 11 4.22 -6.75 1.28
N ASP A 12 3.18 -6.55 0.47
CA ASP A 12 3.01 -5.30 -0.28
C ASP A 12 2.81 -4.10 0.66
N TRP A 13 2.18 -4.31 1.82
CA TRP A 13 2.01 -3.29 2.86
C TRP A 13 3.30 -3.02 3.64
N TYR A 14 4.13 -4.06 3.84
CA TYR A 14 5.45 -3.91 4.45
C TYR A 14 6.37 -3.08 3.55
N ASP A 15 6.40 -3.38 2.25
CA ASP A 15 7.17 -2.61 1.27
C ASP A 15 6.66 -1.16 1.21
N PHE A 16 5.33 -0.95 1.15
CA PHE A 16 4.72 0.39 1.19
C PHE A 16 5.16 1.19 2.42
N GLU A 17 5.02 0.64 3.62
CA GLU A 17 5.48 1.31 4.84
C GLU A 17 6.96 1.68 4.75
N TRP A 18 7.79 0.72 4.33
CA TRP A 18 9.23 0.92 4.25
C TRP A 18 9.58 2.09 3.31
N TYR A 19 9.04 2.12 2.10
CA TYR A 19 9.30 3.20 1.14
C TYR A 19 8.88 4.58 1.68
N VAL A 20 7.69 4.67 2.29
CA VAL A 20 7.19 5.92 2.87
C VAL A 20 8.05 6.37 4.05
N ARG A 21 8.48 5.45 4.92
CA ARG A 21 9.35 5.77 6.07
C ARG A 21 10.73 6.24 5.65
N GLN A 22 11.25 5.75 4.52
CA GLN A 22 12.51 6.24 3.93
C GLN A 22 12.36 7.59 3.21
N GLY A 23 11.13 8.10 3.05
CA GLY A 23 10.87 9.35 2.31
C GLY A 23 11.20 9.23 0.82
N ILE A 24 11.16 8.02 0.26
CA ILE A 24 11.45 7.79 -1.14
C ILE A 24 10.33 8.39 -1.98
N SER A 25 10.71 9.27 -2.90
CA SER A 25 9.75 9.99 -3.75
C SER A 25 9.11 9.06 -4.78
N LEU A 26 7.78 9.10 -4.86
CA LEU A 26 6.98 8.32 -5.79
C LEU A 26 6.89 9.02 -7.15
N ASN A 27 7.26 8.31 -8.21
CA ASN A 27 6.96 8.74 -9.57
C ASN A 27 5.53 8.31 -9.95
N VAL A 28 4.57 9.22 -9.83
CA VAL A 28 3.16 8.93 -10.09
C VAL A 28 2.90 8.66 -11.58
N SER A 29 3.60 9.36 -12.48
CA SER A 29 3.49 9.11 -13.93
C SER A 29 3.93 7.70 -14.30
N HIS A 30 5.05 7.23 -13.74
CA HIS A 30 5.50 5.86 -13.97
C HIS A 30 4.53 4.84 -13.36
N LEU A 31 4.03 5.09 -12.14
CA LEU A 31 3.01 4.22 -11.52
C LEU A 31 1.78 4.10 -12.42
N GLU A 32 1.30 5.21 -12.99
CA GLU A 32 0.18 5.23 -13.92
C GLU A 32 0.45 4.37 -15.16
N GLU A 33 1.62 4.53 -15.80
CA GLU A 33 2.01 3.72 -16.96
C GLU A 33 1.95 2.22 -16.63
N ARG A 34 2.51 1.82 -15.48
CA ARG A 34 2.51 0.42 -15.04
C ARG A 34 1.09 -0.10 -14.78
N ALA A 35 0.24 0.70 -14.12
CA ALA A 35 -1.15 0.34 -13.82
C ALA A 35 -2.01 0.23 -15.09
N ARG A 36 -1.76 1.07 -16.10
CA ARG A 36 -2.40 0.94 -17.42
C ARG A 36 -1.96 -0.32 -18.15
N GLN A 37 -0.65 -0.61 -18.14
CA GLN A 37 -0.10 -1.81 -18.79
C GLN A 37 -0.61 -3.12 -18.18
N SER A 38 -0.81 -3.17 -16.86
CA SER A 38 -1.38 -4.34 -16.19
C SER A 38 -2.90 -4.47 -16.36
N GLY A 39 -3.57 -3.41 -16.81
CA GLY A 39 -5.01 -3.34 -16.90
C GLY A 39 -5.71 -3.05 -15.57
N ASP A 40 -4.99 -2.47 -14.59
CA ASP A 40 -5.56 -2.08 -13.29
C ASP A 40 -6.08 -0.63 -13.28
N TRP A 41 -5.71 0.18 -14.29
CA TRP A 41 -6.18 1.55 -14.43
C TRP A 41 -6.56 1.88 -15.88
N GLN A 42 -7.81 2.30 -16.11
CA GLN A 42 -8.30 2.80 -17.42
C GLN A 42 -8.93 4.20 -17.32
N GLY A 43 -8.87 4.83 -16.15
CA GLY A 43 -9.42 6.15 -15.92
C GLY A 43 -8.63 7.28 -16.59
N GLY A 44 -8.94 8.52 -16.19
CA GLY A 44 -8.14 9.70 -16.55
C GLY A 44 -6.74 9.69 -15.91
N PRO A 45 -5.99 10.80 -16.01
CA PRO A 45 -4.68 10.92 -15.37
C PRO A 45 -4.73 10.55 -13.88
N LEU A 46 -3.72 9.80 -13.42
CA LEU A 46 -3.62 9.45 -12.00
C LEU A 46 -2.98 10.63 -11.26
N THR A 47 -3.81 11.52 -10.70
CA THR A 47 -3.30 12.64 -9.88
C THR A 47 -2.89 12.13 -8.49
N VAL A 48 -2.07 12.93 -7.79
CA VAL A 48 -1.68 12.63 -6.39
C VAL A 48 -2.91 12.50 -5.49
N ASP A 49 -3.89 13.39 -5.64
CA ASP A 49 -5.13 13.34 -4.86
C ASP A 49 -5.95 12.08 -5.15
N ALA A 50 -6.04 11.68 -6.43
CA ALA A 50 -6.71 10.45 -6.82
C ALA A 50 -5.99 9.22 -6.25
N LEU A 51 -4.66 9.18 -6.33
CA LEU A 51 -3.85 8.13 -5.72
C LEU A 51 -4.06 8.07 -4.20
N HIS A 52 -4.02 9.20 -3.51
CA HIS A 52 -4.29 9.26 -2.07
C HIS A 52 -5.67 8.73 -1.75
N ALA A 53 -6.72 9.15 -2.48
CA ALA A 53 -8.08 8.64 -2.28
C ALA A 53 -8.16 7.12 -2.44
N LEU A 54 -7.57 6.57 -3.51
CA LEU A 54 -7.50 5.12 -3.76
C LEU A 54 -6.79 4.37 -2.65
N LEU A 55 -5.65 4.87 -2.17
CA LEU A 55 -4.90 4.28 -1.06
C LEU A 55 -5.73 4.30 0.22
N ARG A 56 -6.38 5.43 0.54
CA ARG A 56 -7.21 5.56 1.75
C ARG A 56 -8.40 4.59 1.72
N GLU A 57 -9.07 4.44 0.58
CA GLU A 57 -10.15 3.45 0.39
C GLU A 57 -9.62 2.02 0.55
N ARG A 58 -8.46 1.73 -0.03
CA ARG A 58 -7.82 0.42 0.07
C ARG A 58 -7.44 0.08 1.51
N ILE A 59 -6.93 1.04 2.27
CA ILE A 59 -6.60 0.90 3.70
C ILE A 59 -7.87 0.74 4.54
N ALA A 60 -8.95 1.46 4.24
CA ALA A 60 -10.21 1.35 4.99
C ALA A 60 -10.84 -0.05 4.91
N SER A 61 -10.56 -0.80 3.84
CA SER A 61 -11.01 -2.19 3.65
C SER A 61 -9.96 -3.24 4.04
N LEU A 62 -8.81 -2.84 4.59
CA LEU A 62 -7.71 -3.73 4.94
C LEU A 62 -7.98 -4.49 6.25
N ASP A 63 -7.97 -5.82 6.19
CA ASP A 63 -7.79 -6.64 7.40
C ASP A 63 -6.31 -6.65 7.78
N VAL A 64 -5.94 -5.74 8.68
CA VAL A 64 -4.55 -5.58 9.16
C VAL A 64 -4.07 -6.85 9.88
N SER A 65 -4.96 -7.59 10.55
CA SER A 65 -4.58 -8.84 11.22
C SER A 65 -4.20 -9.94 10.22
N LEU A 66 -4.84 -9.99 9.05
CA LEU A 66 -4.39 -10.85 7.95
C LEU A 66 -3.07 -10.36 7.34
N ALA A 67 -2.87 -9.06 7.18
CA ALA A 67 -1.60 -8.50 6.69
C ALA A 67 -0.43 -8.86 7.63
N LYS A 68 -0.60 -8.69 8.95
CA LYS A 68 0.39 -9.07 9.97
C LYS A 68 0.76 -10.54 9.84
N ARG A 69 -0.23 -11.44 9.78
CA ARG A 69 -0.02 -12.89 9.67
C ARG A 69 0.73 -13.31 8.40
N ASP A 70 0.54 -12.62 7.28
CA ASP A 70 1.26 -12.92 6.02
C ASP A 70 2.74 -12.50 6.09
N VAL A 71 3.10 -11.49 6.89
CA VAL A 71 4.49 -10.98 7.00
C VAL A 71 5.26 -11.57 8.18
N GLN A 72 4.58 -11.84 9.29
CA GLN A 72 5.18 -12.28 10.55
C GLN A 72 6.20 -13.43 10.43
N PRO A 73 5.99 -14.49 9.61
CA PRO A 73 6.95 -15.58 9.48
C PRO A 73 8.31 -15.18 8.89
N PHE A 74 8.39 -14.03 8.24
CA PHE A 74 9.60 -13.55 7.56
C PHE A 74 10.39 -12.52 8.38
N LEU A 75 9.86 -12.06 9.52
CA LEU A 75 10.50 -11.05 10.36
C LEU A 75 11.35 -11.68 11.45
N ARG A 76 12.53 -11.10 11.68
CA ARG A 76 13.37 -11.45 12.85
C ARG A 76 12.71 -11.02 14.15
N ASN A 77 12.07 -9.84 14.15
CA ASN A 77 11.33 -9.31 15.28
C ASN A 77 9.87 -9.00 14.88
N PRO A 78 8.91 -9.88 15.21
CA PRO A 78 7.49 -9.65 14.94
C PRO A 78 6.88 -8.42 15.60
N GLN A 79 7.47 -7.91 16.69
CA GLN A 79 6.95 -6.74 17.43
C GLN A 79 6.99 -5.46 16.58
N GLU A 80 7.80 -5.42 15.53
CA GLU A 80 7.80 -4.31 14.56
C GLU A 80 6.43 -4.08 13.92
N LEU A 81 5.59 -5.13 13.87
CA LEU A 81 4.22 -5.07 13.35
C LEU A 81 3.20 -4.54 14.37
N ASP A 82 3.56 -4.32 15.64
CA ASP A 82 2.60 -3.90 16.67
C ASP A 82 1.95 -2.55 16.35
N ILE A 83 2.72 -1.65 15.74
CA ILE A 83 2.25 -0.33 15.30
C ILE A 83 1.25 -0.39 14.13
N TRP A 84 1.17 -1.50 13.40
CA TRP A 84 0.27 -1.58 12.26
C TRP A 84 -1.18 -1.58 12.71
N SER A 85 -1.89 -0.55 12.28
CA SER A 85 -3.34 -0.38 12.33
C SER A 85 -3.80 0.33 11.04
N ALA A 86 -5.12 0.36 10.79
CA ALA A 86 -5.63 1.10 9.64
C ALA A 86 -5.27 2.59 9.76
N GLU A 87 -5.39 3.17 10.95
CA GLU A 87 -5.05 4.56 11.27
C GLU A 87 -3.58 4.85 11.02
N TYR A 88 -2.68 3.92 11.39
CA TYR A 88 -1.25 4.05 11.10
C TYR A 88 -1.00 4.15 9.58
N PHE A 89 -1.58 3.25 8.79
CA PHE A 89 -1.45 3.28 7.33
C PHE A 89 -2.09 4.53 6.71
N GLN A 90 -3.22 5.01 7.23
CA GLN A 90 -3.82 6.28 6.80
C GLN A 90 -2.84 7.46 7.04
N GLY A 91 -2.13 7.45 8.17
CA GLY A 91 -1.08 8.42 8.47
C GLY A 91 0.08 8.37 7.48
N LEU A 92 0.47 7.18 7.00
CA LEU A 92 1.52 7.02 5.99
C LEU A 92 1.14 7.62 4.63
N VAL A 93 -0.13 7.59 4.23
CA VAL A 93 -0.57 8.23 2.98
C VAL A 93 -0.23 9.73 2.97
N ASN A 94 -0.36 10.40 4.11
CA ASN A 94 -0.03 11.83 4.23
C ASN A 94 1.48 12.12 4.18
N ARG A 95 2.33 11.09 4.28
CA ARG A 95 3.80 11.21 4.29
C ARG A 95 4.43 10.85 2.94
N ILE A 96 3.62 10.47 1.94
CA ILE A 96 4.12 10.18 0.59
C ILE A 96 4.73 11.46 0.01
N VAL A 97 5.97 11.35 -0.43
CA VAL A 97 6.65 12.39 -1.22
C VAL A 97 6.47 12.02 -2.69
N VAL A 98 6.19 12.99 -3.55
CA VAL A 98 6.00 12.78 -4.99
C VAL A 98 7.11 13.52 -5.76
N LEU A 99 7.59 12.91 -6.84
CA LEU A 99 8.56 13.49 -7.78
C LEU A 99 7.92 14.52 -8.70
#